data_AF-A0A533VKD6-F1
#
_entry.id   AF-A0A533VKD6-F1
#
_cell.length_a   1.000
_cell.length_b   1.000
_cell.length_c   1.000
_cell.angle_alpha   90.00
_cell.angle_beta   90.00
_cell.angle_gamma   90.00
#
_symmetry.space_group_name_H-M   'P 1'
#
loop_
_entity.id
_entity.type
_entity.pdbx_description
1 polymer ?
#
loop_
_entity_poly.entity_id
_entity_poly.type
_entity_poly.pdbx_seq_one_letter_code
_entity_poly.pdbx_strand_id
1 'polypeptide(L)'
;MDAERLLIPLYGLGVAGAFLQIAGANWDVSSHVLGIVDTFFTPPHLVLYLGILLVLIAGFLGVWFETRTDAKLRHFFTGFRVAS
;
A
#
# COMPACT_ATOMS: atom_id res chain seq x y z
N MET A 1 24.13 2.48 7.08
CA MET A 1 23.13 2.73 6.03
C MET A 1 22.13 3.71 6.60
N ASP A 2 21.93 4.85 5.97
CA ASP A 2 21.09 5.91 6.51
C ASP A 2 19.62 5.49 6.48
N ALA A 3 18.91 5.73 7.57
CA ALA A 3 17.52 5.30 7.76
C ALA A 3 16.58 5.75 6.62
N GLU A 4 16.80 6.95 6.09
CA GLU A 4 16.03 7.52 4.99
C GLU A 4 16.14 6.72 3.68
N ARG A 5 17.24 6.00 3.45
CA ARG A 5 17.42 5.18 2.24
C ARG A 5 16.48 3.97 2.20
N LEU A 6 15.99 3.52 3.36
CA LEU A 6 15.05 2.40 3.48
C LEU A 6 13.59 2.86 3.40
N LEU A 7 13.29 4.11 3.77
CA LEU A 7 11.92 4.64 3.74
C LEU A 7 11.38 4.79 2.31
N ILE A 8 12.21 5.28 1.38
CA ILE A 8 11.83 5.48 -0.03
C ILE A 8 11.32 4.17 -0.67
N PRO A 9 12.07 3.04 -0.64
CA PRO A 9 11.58 1.80 -1.21
C PRO A 9 10.36 1.24 -0.46
N LEU A 10 10.24 1.45 0.86
CA LEU A 10 9.05 1.05 1.62
C LEU A 10 7.80 1.81 1.17
N TYR A 11 7.91 3.13 0.95
CA TYR A 11 6.81 3.90 0.38
C TYR A 11 6.50 3.48 -1.05
N GLY A 12 7.52 3.25 -1.87
CA GLY A 12 7.35 2.74 -3.23
C GLY A 12 6.58 1.41 -3.25
N LEU A 13 6.90 0.51 -2.32
CA LEU A 13 6.21 -0.77 -2.14
C LEU A 13 4.72 -0.56 -1.77
N GLY A 14 4.43 0.35 -0.84
CA GLY A 14 3.07 0.69 -0.45
C GLY A 14 2.25 1.30 -1.59
N VAL A 15 2.84 2.21 -2.36
CA VAL A 15 2.20 2.82 -3.53
C VAL A 15 1.93 1.77 -4.61
N ALA A 16 2.90 0.90 -4.91
CA ALA A 16 2.71 -0.19 -5.84
C ALA A 16 1.59 -1.14 -5.38
N GLY A 17 1.55 -1.48 -4.09
CA GLY A 17 0.49 -2.30 -3.51
C GLY A 17 -0.90 -1.66 -3.62
N ALA A 18 -1.03 -0.35 -3.34
CA ALA A 18 -2.28 0.38 -3.50
C ALA A 18 -2.73 0.43 -4.98
N PHE A 19 -1.79 0.64 -5.90
CA PHE A 19 -2.07 0.60 -7.34
C PHE A 19 -2.61 -0.77 -7.77
N LEU A 20 -1.97 -1.86 -7.34
CA LEU A 20 -2.43 -3.22 -7.66
C LEU A 20 -3.82 -3.51 -7.10
N GLN A 21 -4.15 -2.99 -5.92
CA GLN A 21 -5.50 -3.14 -5.36
C GLN A 21 -6.55 -2.46 -6.25
N ILE A 22 -6.29 -1.22 -6.68
CA ILE A 22 -7.18 -0.49 -7.58
C ILE A 22 -7.29 -1.22 -8.92
N ALA A 23 -6.17 -1.64 -9.51
CA ALA A 23 -6.16 -2.36 -10.78
C ALA A 23 -6.91 -3.70 -10.70
N GLY A 24 -6.66 -4.49 -9.65
CA GLY A 24 -7.34 -5.77 -9.39
C GLY A 24 -8.83 -5.58 -9.21
N ALA A 25 -9.27 -4.59 -8.42
CA ALA A 25 -10.69 -4.29 -8.22
C ALA A 25 -11.38 -3.84 -9.51
N ASN A 26 -10.74 -3.00 -10.34
CA ASN A 26 -11.32 -2.57 -11.62
C ASN A 26 -11.42 -3.73 -12.61
N TRP A 27 -10.43 -4.62 -12.63
CA TRP A 27 -10.48 -5.83 -13.45
C TRP A 27 -11.58 -6.78 -12.96
N ASP A 28 -11.74 -6.94 -11.65
CA ASP A 28 -12.81 -7.76 -11.06
C ASP A 28 -14.20 -7.27 -11.49
N VAL A 29 -14.46 -5.96 -11.32
CA VAL A 29 -15.71 -5.30 -11.79
C VAL A 29 -15.92 -5.51 -13.29
N SER A 30 -14.86 -5.34 -14.10
CA SER A 30 -14.96 -5.53 -15.55
C SER A 30 -15.30 -6.97 -15.92
N SER A 31 -14.75 -7.95 -15.18
CA SER A 31 -15.01 -9.38 -15.40
C SER A 31 -16.46 -9.73 -15.09
N HIS A 32 -17.00 -9.20 -13.99
CA HIS A 32 -18.41 -9.32 -13.65
C HIS A 32 -19.34 -8.73 -14.73
N VAL A 33 -19.02 -7.53 -15.25
CA VAL A 33 -19.80 -6.89 -16.32
C VAL A 33 -19.81 -7.73 -17.59
N LEU A 34 -18.70 -8.43 -17.89
CA LEU A 34 -18.57 -9.32 -19.04
C LEU A 34 -19.21 -10.71 -18.83
N GLY A 35 -19.78 -10.98 -17.65
CA GLY A 35 -20.40 -12.27 -17.34
C GLY A 35 -19.41 -13.41 -17.18
N ILE A 36 -18.13 -13.10 -16.93
CA ILE A 36 -17.13 -14.11 -16.58
C ILE A 36 -17.48 -14.65 -15.20
N VAL A 37 -17.53 -15.98 -15.07
CA VAL A 37 -17.92 -16.63 -13.81
C VAL A 37 -16.82 -16.47 -12.77
N ASP A 38 -17.16 -15.89 -11.62
CA ASP A 38 -16.20 -15.68 -10.54
C ASP A 38 -16.15 -16.82 -9.53
N THR A 39 -14.93 -17.10 -9.10
CA THR A 39 -14.60 -17.93 -7.94
C THR A 39 -13.71 -17.13 -7.00
N PHE A 40 -13.46 -17.63 -5.80
CA PHE A 40 -12.62 -16.91 -4.83
C PHE A 40 -11.18 -16.66 -5.32
N PHE A 41 -10.65 -17.53 -6.20
CA PHE A 41 -9.28 -17.43 -6.71
C PHE A 41 -9.26 -17.18 -8.22
N THR A 42 -9.68 -15.99 -8.63
CA THR A 42 -9.59 -15.53 -10.03
C THR A 42 -8.36 -14.64 -10.23
N PRO A 43 -7.87 -14.47 -11.47
CA PRO A 43 -6.75 -13.57 -11.73
C PRO A 43 -6.93 -12.14 -11.17
N PRO A 44 -8.12 -11.48 -11.27
CA PRO A 44 -8.35 -10.18 -10.63
C PRO A 44 -8.18 -10.22 -9.10
N HIS A 45 -8.75 -11.23 -8.44
CA HIS A 45 -8.59 -11.43 -7.00
C HIS A 45 -7.12 -11.62 -6.60
N LEU A 46 -6.34 -12.39 -7.36
CA LEU A 46 -4.91 -12.59 -7.07
C LEU A 46 -4.10 -11.28 -7.18
N VAL A 47 -4.42 -10.43 -8.16
CA VAL A 47 -3.80 -9.10 -8.29
C VAL A 47 -4.18 -8.20 -7.10
N LEU A 48 -5.47 -8.20 -6.72
CA LEU A 48 -5.97 -7.50 -5.54
C LEU A 48 -5.25 -7.97 -4.26
N TYR A 49 -5.14 -9.29 -4.06
CA TYR A 49 -4.50 -9.88 -2.88
C TYR A 49 -3.00 -9.58 -2.81
N LEU A 50 -2.31 -9.61 -3.94
CA LEU A 50 -0.91 -9.19 -4.01
C LEU A 50 -0.78 -7.74 -3.57
N GLY A 51 -1.65 -6.85 -4.05
CA GLY A 51 -1.65 -5.45 -3.65
C GLY A 51 -1.87 -5.26 -2.14
N ILE A 52 -2.80 -6.00 -1.54
CA ILE A 52 -3.05 -6.01 -0.09
C ILE A 52 -1.79 -6.46 0.66
N LEU A 53 -1.17 -7.57 0.24
CA LEU A 53 0.03 -8.11 0.86
C LEU A 53 1.18 -7.09 0.83
N LEU A 54 1.41 -6.41 -0.29
CA LEU A 54 2.47 -5.40 -0.41
C LEU A 54 2.25 -4.20 0.51
N VAL A 55 1.00 -3.71 0.64
CA VAL A 55 0.67 -2.62 1.58
C VAL A 55 0.86 -3.06 3.02
N LEU A 56 0.46 -4.28 3.38
CA LEU A 56 0.67 -4.83 4.73
C LEU A 56 2.16 -4.93 5.06
N ILE A 57 2.98 -5.45 4.14
CA ILE A 57 4.44 -5.53 4.32
C ILE A 57 5.04 -4.13 4.48
N ALA A 58 4.69 -3.19 3.60
CA ALA A 58 5.18 -1.82 3.66
C ALA A 58 4.84 -1.13 5.00
N GLY A 59 3.58 -1.24 5.44
CA GLY A 59 3.12 -0.68 6.70
C GLY A 59 3.78 -1.33 7.92
N PHE A 60 3.83 -2.66 7.96
CA PHE A 60 4.47 -3.40 9.05
C PHE A 60 5.95 -3.05 9.17
N LEU A 61 6.69 -3.08 8.06
CA LEU A 61 8.11 -2.74 8.05
C LEU A 61 8.34 -1.26 8.37
N GLY A 62 7.46 -0.36 7.93
CA GLY A 62 7.51 1.06 8.27
C GLY A 62 7.42 1.30 9.78
N VAL A 63 6.40 0.72 10.43
CA VAL A 63 6.22 0.82 11.89
C VAL A 63 7.36 0.13 12.64
N TRP A 64 7.74 -1.07 12.21
CA TRP A 64 8.87 -1.79 12.82
C TRP A 64 10.16 -0.97 12.73
N PHE A 65 10.41 -0.32 11.60
CA PHE A 65 11.60 0.51 11.41
C PHE A 65 11.60 1.76 12.30
N GLU A 66 10.46 2.46 12.39
CA GLU A 66 10.29 3.63 13.27
C GLU A 66 10.57 3.28 14.74
N THR A 67 10.02 2.16 15.23
CA THR A 67 10.23 1.71 16.62
C THR A 67 11.69 1.32 16.94
N ARG A 68 12.52 1.04 15.93
CA ARG A 68 13.92 0.60 16.10
C ARG A 68 14.96 1.69 15.91
N THR A 69 14.61 2.76 15.20
CA THR A 69 15.58 3.79 14.80
C THR A 69 15.33 5.15 15.43
N ASP A 70 14.22 5.32 16.15
CA ASP A 70 13.72 6.62 16.64
C ASP A 70 13.61 7.67 15.51
N ALA A 71 13.69 7.18 14.26
CA ALA A 71 13.44 7.91 13.04
C ALA A 71 11.93 8.11 12.98
N LYS A 72 11.44 9.07 13.76
CA LYS A 72 10.05 9.49 13.71
C LYS A 72 9.74 9.77 12.25
N LEU A 73 8.69 9.13 11.74
CA LEU A 73 8.07 9.56 10.49
C LEU A 73 7.79 11.05 10.68
N ARG A 74 8.56 11.92 10.03
CA ARG A 74 8.36 13.36 10.14
C ARG A 74 6.90 13.59 9.79
N HIS A 75 6.16 14.20 10.71
CA HIS A 75 4.76 14.49 10.51
C HIS A 75 4.62 15.30 9.22
N PHE A 76 4.16 14.64 8.14
CA PHE A 76 3.99 15.28 6.84
C PHE A 76 2.97 16.43 6.92
N PHE A 77 2.13 16.46 7.98
CA PHE A 77 1.04 17.40 8.21
C PHE A 77 1.25 18.38 9.39
N THR A 78 2.46 18.82 9.72
CA THR A 78 2.65 19.91 10.72
C THR A 78 2.34 21.32 10.20
N GLY A 79 1.63 21.45 9.07
CA GLY A 79 1.44 22.70 8.34
C GLY A 79 0.17 23.51 8.64
N PHE A 80 -0.72 23.09 9.54
CA PHE A 80 -1.88 23.89 9.93
C PHE A 80 -1.79 24.32 11.39
N ARG A 81 -0.96 25.34 11.65
CA ARG A 81 -1.19 26.20 12.82
C ARG A 81 -2.37 27.10 12.48
N VAL A 82 -3.55 26.74 12.95
CA VAL A 82 -4.65 27.69 13.09
C VAL A 82 -4.17 28.72 14.10
N ALA A 83 -3.70 29.87 13.60
CA ALA A 83 -3.47 31.04 14.42
C ALA A 83 -4.84 31.52 14.92
N SER A 84 -5.11 31.28 16.20
CA SER A 84 -6.20 31.91 16.96
C SER A 84 -5.74 33.24 17.53
#